data_AF-A0A4Y9YPT0-F1
#
_entry.id   AF-A0A4Y9YPT0-F1
#
_cell.length_a   1.000
_cell.length_b   1.000
_cell.length_c   1.000
_cell.angle_alpha   90.00
_cell.angle_beta   90.00
_cell.angle_gamma   90.00
#
_symmetry.space_group_name_H-M   'P 1'
#
loop_
_entity.id
_entity.type
_entity.pdbx_description
1 polymer ?
#
loop_
_entity_poly.entity_id
_entity_poly.type
_entity_poly.pdbx_seq_one_letter_code
_entity_poly.pdbx_strand_id
1 'polypeptide(L)'
;MDEDEKEMLSEARARLANTQGKKAKRKARERQLEEARRLAVLQKKRELKAAGIIMRHKTKKKGMDYNADIPFEKKPAAGFYDTADEQARETTAPVGQSLRRLEGKRKADDQEEERRKRQRQAKDNKEGGSNAPHQTKFVAARDAQIQKLKEAESIGRRRKLVLPAAQVGEAELEDIVKIGQAGEQAKALVAGGSDASNRLLSEYEGLERARMARTPRTQAQHDNVMSEARNLRNMMAAQTPLLGDENTPIHTDPTGGTGFEGATPRHQVAFTPNPLATPIHAGGRR
;
A
#
# COMPACT_ATOMS: atom_id res chain seq x y z
N MET A 1 10.44 -60.72 -3.73
CA MET A 1 9.60 -60.23 -4.83
C MET A 1 10.26 -60.65 -6.11
N ASP A 2 9.67 -61.67 -6.72
CA ASP A 2 10.15 -62.21 -7.99
C ASP A 2 9.82 -61.22 -9.12
N GLU A 3 10.36 -61.45 -10.31
CA GLU A 3 10.19 -60.52 -11.45
C GLU A 3 8.71 -60.37 -11.84
N ASP A 4 7.98 -61.49 -11.85
CA ASP A 4 6.55 -61.55 -12.15
C ASP A 4 5.71 -60.74 -11.15
N GLU A 5 6.05 -60.78 -9.85
CA GLU A 5 5.35 -60.02 -8.81
C GLU A 5 5.61 -58.51 -8.93
N LYS A 6 6.83 -58.13 -9.32
CA LYS A 6 7.17 -56.72 -9.57
C LYS A 6 6.45 -56.20 -10.80
N GLU A 7 6.38 -56.98 -11.89
CA GLU A 7 5.59 -56.63 -13.07
C GLU A 7 4.12 -56.48 -12.72
N MET A 8 3.55 -57.45 -11.98
CA MET A 8 2.15 -57.42 -11.56
C MET A 8 1.83 -56.15 -10.73
N LEU A 9 2.68 -55.81 -9.75
CA LEU A 9 2.51 -54.58 -8.96
C LEU A 9 2.68 -53.31 -9.80
N SER A 10 3.59 -53.31 -10.77
CA SER A 10 3.82 -52.17 -11.66
C SER A 10 2.62 -51.93 -12.59
N GLU A 11 2.03 -53.00 -13.13
CA GLU A 11 0.84 -52.94 -13.95
C GLU A 11 -0.36 -52.45 -13.14
N ALA A 12 -0.56 -52.99 -11.93
CA ALA A 12 -1.63 -52.57 -11.04
C ALA A 12 -1.53 -51.07 -10.73
N ARG A 13 -0.33 -50.56 -10.42
CA ARG A 13 -0.09 -49.12 -10.22
C ARG A 13 -0.42 -48.31 -11.46
N ALA A 14 0.02 -48.76 -12.65
CA ALA A 14 -0.25 -48.07 -13.90
C ALA A 14 -1.75 -48.02 -14.23
N ARG A 15 -2.49 -49.11 -13.97
CA ARG A 15 -3.95 -49.15 -14.15
C ARG A 15 -4.66 -48.20 -13.18
N LEU A 16 -4.28 -48.20 -11.91
CA LEU A 16 -4.87 -47.31 -10.89
C LEU A 16 -4.62 -45.82 -11.17
N ALA A 17 -3.44 -45.46 -11.67
CA ALA A 17 -3.11 -44.07 -11.99
C ALA A 17 -3.80 -43.56 -13.26
N ASN A 18 -4.13 -44.45 -14.20
CA ASN A 18 -4.72 -44.10 -15.49
C ASN A 18 -6.24 -43.89 -15.37
N THR A 19 -6.66 -42.64 -15.27
CA THR A 19 -8.09 -42.26 -15.27
C THR A 19 -8.60 -41.81 -16.64
N GLN A 20 -7.72 -41.68 -17.64
CA GLN A 20 -8.05 -41.10 -18.96
C GLN A 20 -8.35 -42.17 -20.01
N GLY A 21 -9.47 -41.99 -20.73
CA GLY A 21 -9.85 -42.83 -21.86
C GLY A 21 -9.07 -42.54 -23.17
N LYS A 22 -9.27 -43.39 -24.19
CA LYS A 22 -8.56 -43.32 -25.50
C LYS A 22 -8.68 -41.96 -26.19
N LYS A 23 -9.86 -41.33 -26.14
CA LYS A 23 -10.12 -40.02 -26.78
C LYS A 23 -9.36 -38.89 -26.08
N ALA A 24 -9.33 -38.88 -24.75
CA ALA A 24 -8.56 -37.91 -23.96
C ALA A 24 -7.05 -38.03 -24.24
N LYS A 25 -6.51 -39.27 -24.22
CA LYS A 25 -5.10 -39.53 -24.56
C LYS A 25 -4.75 -39.10 -25.98
N ARG A 26 -5.64 -39.36 -26.96
CA ARG A 26 -5.45 -38.89 -28.34
C ARG A 26 -5.45 -37.36 -28.42
N LYS A 27 -6.41 -36.69 -27.76
CA LYS A 27 -6.50 -35.23 -27.73
C LYS A 27 -5.31 -34.56 -27.05
N ALA A 28 -4.77 -35.16 -25.98
CA ALA A 28 -3.54 -34.69 -25.33
C ALA A 28 -2.34 -34.76 -26.29
N ARG A 29 -2.18 -35.86 -27.04
CA ARG A 29 -1.14 -35.98 -28.07
C ARG A 29 -1.33 -35.02 -29.23
N GLU A 30 -2.56 -34.85 -29.71
CA GLU A 30 -2.89 -33.87 -30.75
C GLU A 30 -2.50 -32.45 -30.31
N ARG A 31 -2.82 -32.06 -29.07
CA ARG A 31 -2.45 -30.76 -28.50
C ARG A 31 -0.94 -30.57 -28.44
N GLN A 32 -0.19 -31.58 -27.98
CA GLN A 32 1.28 -31.52 -27.94
C GLN A 32 1.89 -31.37 -29.34
N LEU A 33 1.38 -32.11 -30.32
CA LEU A 33 1.83 -32.00 -31.71
C LEU A 33 1.48 -30.64 -32.32
N GLU A 34 0.33 -30.06 -31.98
CA GLU A 34 -0.06 -28.73 -32.41
C GLU A 34 0.83 -27.64 -31.80
N GLU A 35 1.15 -27.73 -30.51
CA GLU A 35 2.10 -26.82 -29.84
C GLU A 35 3.50 -26.90 -30.48
N ALA A 36 4.00 -28.11 -30.73
CA ALA A 36 5.27 -28.32 -31.44
C ALA A 36 5.26 -27.73 -32.86
N ARG A 37 4.20 -27.97 -33.64
CA ARG A 37 4.02 -27.37 -34.97
C ARG A 37 3.98 -25.84 -34.91
N ARG A 38 3.25 -25.28 -33.93
CA ARG A 38 3.17 -23.83 -33.73
C ARG A 38 4.53 -23.23 -33.44
N LEU A 39 5.34 -23.86 -32.58
CA LEU A 39 6.69 -23.40 -32.26
C LEU A 39 7.62 -23.46 -33.48
N ALA A 40 7.62 -24.57 -34.23
CA ALA A 40 8.42 -24.71 -35.45
C ALA A 40 8.05 -23.66 -36.51
N VAL A 41 6.75 -23.41 -36.72
CA VAL A 41 6.28 -22.36 -37.65
C VAL A 41 6.67 -20.97 -37.17
N LEU A 42 6.59 -20.69 -35.85
CA LEU A 42 7.03 -19.41 -35.28
C LEU A 42 8.53 -19.19 -35.46
N GLN A 43 9.34 -20.22 -35.27
CA GLN A 43 10.78 -20.14 -35.52
C GLN A 43 11.08 -19.77 -36.98
N LYS A 44 10.51 -20.50 -37.94
CA LYS A 44 10.67 -20.20 -39.38
C LYS A 44 10.20 -18.80 -39.73
N LYS A 45 9.08 -18.35 -39.14
CA LYS A 45 8.59 -16.97 -39.34
C LYS A 45 9.55 -15.92 -38.78
N ARG A 46 10.16 -16.17 -37.62
CA ARG A 46 11.17 -15.26 -37.05
C ARG A 46 12.40 -15.20 -37.93
N GLU A 47 12.89 -16.35 -38.40
CA GLU A 47 14.04 -16.43 -39.32
C GLU A 47 13.78 -15.66 -40.62
N LEU A 48 12.61 -15.87 -41.24
CA LEU A 48 12.24 -15.14 -42.46
C LEU A 48 12.05 -13.64 -42.22
N LYS A 49 11.47 -13.24 -41.07
CA LYS A 49 11.35 -11.83 -40.70
C LYS A 49 12.72 -11.20 -40.45
N ALA A 50 13.64 -11.92 -39.79
CA ALA A 50 15.01 -11.47 -39.57
C ALA A 50 15.80 -11.33 -40.87
N ALA A 51 15.53 -12.22 -41.84
CA ALA A 51 16.06 -12.12 -43.20
C ALA A 51 15.34 -11.08 -44.09
N GLY A 52 14.30 -10.40 -43.57
CA GLY A 52 13.54 -9.39 -44.32
C GLY A 52 12.54 -9.93 -45.35
N ILE A 53 12.30 -11.25 -45.39
CA ILE A 53 11.37 -11.88 -46.35
C ILE A 53 9.94 -11.79 -45.82
N ILE A 54 9.11 -10.98 -46.50
CA ILE A 54 7.69 -10.80 -46.15
C ILE A 54 6.86 -11.95 -46.73
N MET A 55 6.50 -12.91 -45.88
CA MET A 55 5.54 -13.96 -46.26
C MET A 55 4.08 -13.49 -46.09
N ARG A 56 3.28 -13.66 -47.15
CA ARG A 56 1.81 -13.55 -47.05
C ARG A 56 1.22 -14.87 -46.57
N HIS A 57 0.50 -14.84 -45.46
CA HIS A 57 -0.22 -16.01 -44.95
C HIS A 57 -1.66 -16.01 -45.50
N LYS A 58 -2.19 -17.18 -45.84
CA LYS A 58 -3.60 -17.35 -46.20
C LYS A 58 -4.41 -17.53 -44.92
N THR A 59 -5.35 -16.63 -44.65
CA THR A 59 -6.33 -16.78 -43.57
C THR A 59 -7.39 -17.82 -43.97
N LYS A 60 -7.88 -18.59 -43.00
CA LYS A 60 -9.00 -19.51 -43.24
C LYS A 60 -10.29 -18.69 -43.28
N LYS A 61 -11.08 -18.82 -44.35
CA LYS A 61 -12.35 -18.07 -44.55
C LYS A 61 -13.48 -18.43 -43.58
N LYS A 62 -13.31 -19.45 -42.74
CA LYS A 62 -14.39 -19.99 -41.91
C LYS A 62 -14.24 -19.49 -40.48
N GLY A 63 -14.99 -18.45 -40.13
CA GLY A 63 -15.05 -17.87 -38.78
C GLY A 63 -14.89 -16.35 -38.76
N MET A 64 -15.14 -15.76 -37.59
CA MET A 64 -14.85 -14.35 -37.29
C MET A 64 -13.39 -14.20 -36.87
N ASP A 65 -12.75 -13.09 -37.28
CA ASP A 65 -11.40 -12.75 -36.83
C ASP A 65 -11.46 -11.97 -35.51
N TYR A 66 -11.16 -12.67 -34.42
CA TYR A 66 -11.16 -12.14 -33.05
C TYR A 66 -10.15 -11.01 -32.82
N ASN A 67 -9.15 -10.85 -33.70
CA ASN A 67 -8.17 -9.76 -33.58
C ASN A 67 -8.63 -8.50 -34.33
N ALA A 68 -9.47 -8.64 -35.35
CA ALA A 68 -9.95 -7.53 -36.16
C ALA A 68 -11.22 -6.91 -35.55
N ASP A 69 -12.13 -7.77 -35.08
CA ASP A 69 -13.42 -7.35 -34.53
C ASP A 69 -13.58 -7.82 -33.09
N ILE A 70 -14.27 -7.03 -32.28
CA ILE A 70 -14.70 -7.42 -30.92
C ILE A 70 -15.98 -8.26 -31.07
N PRO A 71 -15.94 -9.58 -30.78
CA PRO A 71 -17.14 -10.40 -30.92
C PRO A 71 -18.21 -9.97 -29.95
N PHE A 72 -19.45 -9.84 -30.44
CA PHE A 72 -20.62 -9.50 -29.64
C PHE A 72 -20.40 -8.26 -28.76
N GLU A 73 -19.82 -7.19 -29.33
CA GLU A 73 -19.60 -5.94 -28.61
C GLU A 73 -20.92 -5.38 -28.06
N LYS A 74 -21.01 -5.31 -26.73
CA LYS A 74 -22.07 -4.59 -26.03
C LYS A 74 -21.44 -3.34 -25.44
N LYS A 75 -21.77 -2.19 -26.04
CA LYS A 75 -21.28 -0.90 -25.54
C LYS A 75 -21.73 -0.69 -24.09
N PRO A 76 -20.85 -0.17 -23.22
CA PRO A 76 -21.24 0.18 -21.87
C PRO A 76 -22.39 1.18 -21.90
N ALA A 77 -23.31 1.08 -20.95
CA ALA A 77 -24.39 2.05 -20.84
C ALA A 77 -23.79 3.43 -20.55
N ALA A 78 -24.28 4.47 -21.23
CA ALA A 78 -23.84 5.83 -20.99
C ALA A 78 -24.16 6.23 -19.54
N GLY A 79 -23.13 6.64 -18.79
CA GLY A 79 -23.25 7.10 -17.41
C GLY A 79 -23.43 8.62 -17.31
N PHE A 80 -23.50 9.12 -16.08
CA PHE A 80 -23.61 10.54 -15.79
C PHE A 80 -22.27 11.29 -15.91
N TYR A 81 -21.15 10.57 -15.78
CA TYR A 81 -19.80 11.15 -15.84
C TYR A 81 -19.19 11.00 -17.23
N ASP A 82 -18.42 12.01 -17.64
CA ASP A 82 -17.62 11.96 -18.87
C ASP A 82 -16.45 10.99 -18.70
N THR A 83 -16.22 10.17 -19.74
CA THR A 83 -15.16 9.14 -19.79
C THR A 83 -14.16 9.40 -20.92
N ALA A 84 -14.24 10.55 -21.61
CA ALA A 84 -13.34 10.89 -22.70
C ALA A 84 -11.86 10.83 -22.29
N ASP A 85 -11.52 11.37 -21.13
CA ASP A 85 -10.15 11.37 -20.59
C ASP A 85 -9.61 9.97 -20.29
N GLU A 86 -10.49 9.03 -19.92
CA GLU A 86 -10.11 7.65 -19.66
C GLU A 86 -9.93 6.85 -20.96
N GLN A 87 -10.80 7.09 -21.93
CA GLN A 87 -10.72 6.48 -23.27
C GLN A 87 -9.49 6.95 -24.04
N ALA A 88 -9.04 8.18 -23.81
CA ALA A 88 -7.83 8.73 -24.43
C ALA A 88 -6.52 8.12 -23.87
N ARG A 89 -6.57 7.36 -22.77
CA ARG A 89 -5.37 6.72 -22.22
C ARG A 89 -4.90 5.60 -23.14
N GLU A 90 -3.71 5.76 -23.70
CA GLU A 90 -3.09 4.75 -24.56
C GLU A 90 -2.78 3.47 -23.78
N THR A 91 -3.46 2.37 -24.13
CA THR A 91 -3.11 1.04 -23.64
C THR A 91 -1.94 0.50 -24.46
N THR A 92 -0.72 0.78 -24.00
CA THR A 92 0.48 0.27 -24.67
C THR A 92 0.56 -1.25 -24.53
N ALA A 93 0.76 -1.95 -25.65
CA ALA A 93 0.95 -3.39 -25.63
C ALA A 93 2.26 -3.72 -24.87
N PRO A 94 2.26 -4.71 -23.95
CA PRO A 94 3.46 -5.11 -23.23
C PRO A 94 4.44 -5.87 -24.15
N VAL A 95 5.23 -5.13 -24.92
CA VAL A 95 6.27 -5.69 -25.78
C VAL A 95 7.43 -6.22 -24.93
N GLY A 96 8.02 -7.35 -25.35
CA GLY A 96 9.19 -7.95 -24.68
C GLY A 96 8.88 -8.83 -23.46
N GLN A 97 7.60 -9.07 -23.14
CA GLN A 97 7.23 -9.99 -22.07
C GLN A 97 7.12 -11.44 -22.56
N SER A 98 7.54 -12.39 -21.71
CA SER A 98 7.34 -13.82 -21.99
C SER A 98 5.86 -14.20 -21.89
N LEU A 99 5.43 -15.21 -22.66
CA LEU A 99 4.06 -15.73 -22.60
C LEU A 99 3.66 -16.11 -21.17
N ARG A 100 4.58 -16.71 -20.40
CA ARG A 100 4.35 -17.09 -19.00
C ARG A 100 4.08 -15.88 -18.10
N ARG A 101 4.69 -14.72 -18.38
CA ARG A 101 4.44 -13.49 -17.60
C ARG A 101 3.05 -12.92 -17.89
N LEU A 102 2.59 -13.03 -19.14
CA LEU A 102 1.27 -12.57 -19.57
C LEU A 102 0.13 -13.49 -19.08
N GLU A 103 0.34 -14.80 -19.10
CA GLU A 103 -0.64 -15.79 -18.59
C GLU A 103 -0.74 -15.80 -17.05
N GLY A 104 0.23 -15.19 -16.36
CA GLY A 104 0.37 -15.29 -14.91
C GLY A 104 0.87 -16.67 -14.46
N LYS A 105 1.04 -16.83 -13.15
CA LYS A 105 1.42 -18.13 -12.57
C LYS A 105 0.24 -19.10 -12.62
N ARG A 106 0.50 -20.34 -13.03
CA ARG A 106 -0.52 -21.39 -13.03
C ARG A 106 -0.74 -21.84 -11.60
N LYS A 107 -2.01 -22.02 -11.20
CA LYS A 107 -2.36 -22.52 -9.85
C LYS A 107 -1.63 -23.82 -9.47
N ALA A 108 -1.37 -24.70 -10.46
CA ALA A 108 -0.64 -25.94 -10.24
C ALA A 108 0.84 -25.70 -9.88
N ASP A 109 1.51 -24.79 -10.59
CA ASP A 109 2.91 -24.42 -10.33
C ASP A 109 3.03 -23.83 -8.91
N ASP A 110 2.11 -22.95 -8.53
CA ASP A 110 2.11 -22.32 -7.19
C ASP A 110 1.89 -23.35 -6.07
N GLN A 111 0.94 -24.27 -6.26
CA GLN A 111 0.67 -25.35 -5.29
C GLN A 111 1.84 -26.33 -5.18
N GLU A 112 2.52 -26.63 -6.29
CA GLU A 112 3.70 -27.50 -6.28
C GLU A 112 4.88 -26.82 -5.57
N GLU A 113 5.12 -25.53 -5.84
CA GLU A 113 6.13 -24.73 -5.14
C GLU A 113 5.86 -24.70 -3.63
N GLU A 114 4.61 -24.52 -3.22
CA GLU A 114 4.23 -24.54 -1.81
C GLU A 114 4.41 -25.93 -1.18
N ARG A 115 3.99 -26.99 -1.86
CA ARG A 115 4.18 -28.37 -1.40
C ARG A 115 5.67 -28.71 -1.27
N ARG A 116 6.49 -28.27 -2.23
CA ARG A 116 7.94 -28.44 -2.19
C ARG A 116 8.56 -27.65 -1.05
N LYS A 117 8.09 -26.43 -0.78
CA LYS A 117 8.53 -25.61 0.35
C LYS A 117 8.18 -26.28 1.68
N ARG A 118 6.95 -26.76 1.84
CA ARG A 118 6.51 -27.52 3.03
C ARG A 118 7.32 -28.80 3.20
N GLN A 119 7.61 -29.52 2.11
CA GLN A 119 8.44 -30.72 2.16
C GLN A 119 9.88 -30.42 2.57
N ARG A 120 10.48 -29.32 2.09
CA ARG A 120 11.80 -28.86 2.53
C ARG A 120 11.79 -28.52 4.01
N GLN A 121 10.85 -27.70 4.46
CA GLN A 121 10.70 -27.35 5.88
C GLN A 121 10.50 -28.59 6.77
N ALA A 122 9.72 -29.57 6.31
CA ALA A 122 9.53 -30.83 7.03
C ALA A 122 10.80 -31.69 7.09
N LYS A 123 11.63 -31.67 6.04
CA LYS A 123 12.95 -32.33 6.04
C LYS A 123 13.92 -31.61 6.97
N ASP A 124 14.01 -30.29 6.88
CA ASP A 124 14.88 -29.45 7.71
C ASP A 124 14.53 -29.59 9.20
N ASN A 125 13.23 -29.62 9.55
CA ASN A 125 12.79 -29.88 10.93
C ASN A 125 13.09 -31.31 11.41
N LYS A 126 13.10 -32.29 10.50
CA LYS A 126 13.42 -33.69 10.85
C LYS A 126 14.92 -33.91 11.01
N GLU A 127 15.74 -33.23 10.22
CA GLU A 127 17.21 -33.24 10.33
C GLU A 127 17.69 -32.40 11.53
N GLY A 128 16.99 -31.31 11.89
CA GLY A 128 17.29 -30.52 13.09
C GLY A 128 16.87 -31.17 14.43
N GLY A 129 16.07 -32.26 14.39
CA GLY A 129 15.54 -32.93 15.58
C GLY A 129 16.35 -34.14 16.07
N SER A 130 17.32 -34.63 15.29
CA SER A 130 18.13 -35.78 15.71
C SER A 130 19.53 -35.74 15.08
N ASN A 131 20.53 -35.50 15.93
CA ASN A 131 21.95 -35.85 15.75
C ASN A 131 22.88 -34.88 14.97
N ALA A 132 23.46 -33.94 15.75
CA ALA A 132 24.86 -33.45 15.70
C ALA A 132 25.32 -32.48 14.56
N PRO A 133 26.47 -31.78 14.73
CA PRO A 133 26.86 -30.88 15.81
C PRO A 133 27.24 -29.48 15.27
N HIS A 134 27.29 -28.50 16.18
CA HIS A 134 27.83 -27.15 15.98
C HIS A 134 29.12 -27.12 15.12
N GLN A 135 29.03 -26.60 13.88
CA GLN A 135 30.19 -26.06 13.17
C GLN A 135 30.51 -24.68 13.73
N THR A 136 31.27 -24.65 14.82
CA THR A 136 31.60 -23.49 15.67
C THR A 136 32.44 -22.38 15.02
N LYS A 137 32.69 -22.40 13.70
CA LYS A 137 33.55 -21.40 13.04
C LYS A 137 32.84 -20.50 12.02
N PHE A 138 31.61 -20.84 11.62
CA PHE A 138 30.80 -20.01 10.71
C PHE A 138 29.68 -19.24 11.40
N VAL A 139 29.40 -19.54 12.67
CA VAL A 139 28.28 -18.96 13.44
C VAL A 139 28.54 -17.47 13.75
N ALA A 140 29.73 -17.05 14.18
CA ALA A 140 30.00 -15.65 14.48
C ALA A 140 29.90 -14.71 13.25
N ALA A 141 30.39 -15.15 12.09
CA ALA A 141 30.28 -14.40 10.84
C ALA A 141 28.83 -14.36 10.31
N ARG A 142 28.09 -15.47 10.44
CA ARG A 142 26.66 -15.52 10.13
C ARG A 142 25.84 -14.67 11.08
N ASP A 143 26.14 -14.69 12.37
CA ASP A 143 25.41 -13.95 13.40
C ASP A 143 25.63 -12.45 13.25
N ALA A 144 26.85 -12.01 12.92
CA ALA A 144 27.13 -10.61 12.58
C ALA A 144 26.38 -10.17 11.31
N GLN A 145 26.27 -11.05 10.32
CA GLN A 145 25.49 -10.76 9.10
C GLN A 145 23.98 -10.72 9.38
N ILE A 146 23.48 -11.61 10.25
CA ILE A 146 22.08 -11.65 10.68
C ILE A 146 21.74 -10.42 11.51
N GLN A 147 22.63 -9.95 12.39
CA GLN A 147 22.46 -8.71 13.15
C GLN A 147 22.38 -7.50 12.22
N LYS A 148 23.29 -7.37 11.25
CA LYS A 148 23.24 -6.29 10.24
C LYS A 148 21.95 -6.30 9.40
N LEU A 149 21.49 -7.49 9.00
CA LEU A 149 20.23 -7.63 8.26
C LEU A 149 19.01 -7.28 9.13
N LYS A 150 19.00 -7.68 10.41
CA LYS A 150 17.96 -7.29 11.36
C LYS A 150 17.94 -5.80 11.63
N GLU A 151 19.11 -5.16 11.71
CA GLU A 151 19.23 -3.71 11.89
C GLU A 151 18.69 -2.96 10.66
N ALA A 152 19.08 -3.38 9.46
CA ALA A 152 18.56 -2.83 8.20
C ALA A 152 17.05 -3.02 8.05
N GLU A 153 16.53 -4.20 8.39
CA GLU A 153 15.08 -4.44 8.42
C GLU A 153 14.38 -3.61 9.49
N SER A 154 15.00 -3.38 10.65
CA SER A 154 14.43 -2.53 11.71
C SER A 154 14.33 -1.08 11.25
N ILE A 155 15.28 -0.59 10.45
CA ILE A 155 15.28 0.76 9.88
C ILE A 155 14.15 0.89 8.85
N GLY A 156 13.91 -0.14 8.02
CA GLY A 156 12.78 -0.16 7.07
C GLY A 156 11.40 -0.29 7.73
N ARG A 157 11.32 -0.90 8.94
CA ARG A 157 10.09 -1.00 9.74
C ARG A 157 9.79 0.26 10.56
N ARG A 158 10.73 1.20 10.67
CA ARG A 158 10.44 2.52 11.29
C ARG A 158 9.49 3.27 10.37
N ARG A 159 8.36 3.71 10.91
CA ARG A 159 7.43 4.61 10.22
C ARG A 159 8.20 5.87 9.82
N LYS A 160 7.95 6.38 8.60
CA LYS A 160 8.51 7.66 8.16
C LYS A 160 8.21 8.70 9.24
N LEU A 161 9.23 9.46 9.64
CA LEU A 161 9.09 10.51 10.64
C LEU A 161 8.19 11.59 10.05
N VAL A 162 6.91 11.56 10.40
CA VAL A 162 5.95 12.62 10.07
C VAL A 162 6.04 13.64 11.17
N LEU A 163 6.81 14.69 10.93
CA LEU A 163 6.83 15.84 11.82
C LEU A 163 5.51 16.61 11.64
N PRO A 164 4.90 17.11 12.73
CA PRO A 164 3.77 18.02 12.65
C PRO A 164 4.12 19.24 11.80
N ALA A 165 3.13 19.78 11.07
CA ALA A 165 3.30 21.06 10.39
C ALA A 165 3.73 22.14 11.40
N ALA A 166 4.60 23.05 10.97
CA ALA A 166 5.11 24.12 11.82
C ALA A 166 3.94 24.86 12.48
N GLN A 167 3.99 24.95 13.81
CA GLN A 167 2.91 25.57 14.61
C GLN A 167 2.89 27.09 14.51
N VAL A 168 3.90 27.69 13.88
CA VAL A 168 4.06 29.13 13.75
C VAL A 168 3.43 29.56 12.42
N GLY A 169 2.30 30.28 12.49
CA GLY A 169 1.66 30.88 11.32
C GLY A 169 2.47 32.07 10.78
N GLU A 170 2.22 32.48 9.53
CA GLU A 170 2.94 33.58 8.88
C GLU A 170 2.91 34.89 9.70
N ALA A 171 1.78 35.19 10.34
CA ALA A 171 1.63 36.35 11.22
C ALA A 171 2.51 36.28 12.48
N GLU A 172 2.67 35.10 13.08
CA GLU A 172 3.55 34.90 14.23
C GLU A 172 5.02 34.95 13.81
N LEU A 173 5.32 34.50 12.58
CA LEU A 173 6.65 34.60 11.99
C LEU A 173 7.04 36.08 11.83
N GLU A 174 6.13 36.92 11.36
CA GLU A 174 6.34 38.37 11.26
C GLU A 174 6.60 39.00 12.64
N ASP A 175 5.89 38.59 13.67
CA ASP A 175 6.07 39.12 15.02
C ASP A 175 7.38 38.65 15.66
N ILE A 176 7.80 37.41 15.41
CA ILE A 176 9.13 36.91 15.80
C ILE A 176 10.23 37.68 15.07
N VAL A 177 10.04 37.98 13.77
CA VAL A 177 10.97 38.80 12.99
C VAL A 177 11.03 40.22 13.53
N LYS A 178 9.90 40.82 13.89
CA LYS A 178 9.85 42.16 14.53
C LYS A 178 10.55 42.18 15.88
N ILE A 179 10.33 41.16 16.73
CA ILE A 179 11.01 41.03 18.02
C ILE A 179 12.52 40.82 17.83
N GLY A 180 12.91 40.00 16.84
CA GLY A 180 14.31 39.79 16.46
C GLY A 180 14.99 41.05 15.95
N GLN A 181 14.32 41.80 15.07
CA GLN A 181 14.80 43.09 14.56
C GLN A 181 14.91 44.14 15.66
N ALA A 182 13.95 44.20 16.60
CA ALA A 182 14.02 45.10 17.75
C ALA A 182 15.18 44.75 18.69
N GLY A 183 15.45 43.45 18.90
CA GLY A 183 16.61 42.98 19.67
C GLY A 183 17.94 43.31 18.99
N GLU A 184 18.00 43.20 17.66
CA GLU A 184 19.17 43.54 16.86
C GLU A 184 19.45 45.06 16.83
N GLN A 185 18.40 45.88 16.70
CA GLN A 185 18.50 47.34 16.79
C GLN A 185 19.01 47.79 18.17
N ALA A 186 18.55 47.17 19.26
CA ALA A 186 19.05 47.46 20.60
C ALA A 186 20.53 47.06 20.78
N LYS A 187 20.98 45.96 20.16
CA LYS A 187 22.37 45.50 20.21
C LYS A 187 23.31 46.36 19.34
N ALA A 188 22.83 46.84 18.19
CA ALA A 188 23.54 47.77 17.30
C ALA A 188 23.78 49.15 17.94
N LEU A 189 22.87 49.61 18.80
CA LEU A 189 23.06 50.86 19.57
C LEU A 189 24.16 50.75 20.65
N VAL A 190 24.50 49.53 21.08
CA VAL A 190 25.52 49.28 22.12
C VAL A 190 26.88 48.89 21.53
N ALA A 191 26.91 48.23 20.37
CA ALA A 191 28.12 47.77 19.71
C ALA A 191 28.33 48.48 18.37
N GLY A 192 29.11 49.57 18.38
CA GLY A 192 29.48 50.28 17.15
C GLY A 192 30.59 49.56 16.38
N GLY A 193 30.26 48.79 15.33
CA GLY A 193 31.22 48.29 14.34
C GLY A 193 30.78 47.11 13.47
N SER A 194 30.88 47.29 12.15
CA SER A 194 30.75 46.30 11.04
C SER A 194 29.51 45.39 11.08
N ASP A 195 28.40 45.91 10.53
CA ASP A 195 27.05 45.36 10.65
C ASP A 195 26.78 44.05 9.91
N ALA A 196 27.48 43.69 8.83
CA ALA A 196 27.03 42.59 7.98
C ALA A 196 27.46 41.20 8.49
N SER A 197 28.68 41.09 9.02
CA SER A 197 29.30 39.80 9.34
C SER A 197 28.86 39.24 10.69
N ASN A 198 28.54 40.12 11.65
CA ASN A 198 28.13 39.72 13.00
C ASN A 198 26.68 39.19 13.06
N ARG A 199 25.82 39.51 12.09
CA ARG A 199 24.42 39.05 12.03
C ARG A 199 24.30 37.55 11.77
N LEU A 200 25.24 36.99 11.01
CA LEU A 200 25.27 35.56 10.66
C LEU A 200 25.97 34.70 11.72
N LEU A 201 26.77 35.33 12.59
CA LEU A 201 27.56 34.66 13.64
C LEU A 201 26.98 34.87 15.05
N SER A 202 25.93 35.69 15.22
CA SER A 202 25.36 35.93 16.54
C SER A 202 24.67 34.68 17.09
N GLU A 203 25.12 34.22 18.25
CA GLU A 203 24.50 33.14 19.01
C GLU A 203 23.04 33.49 19.35
N TYR A 204 22.16 32.49 19.21
CA TYR A 204 20.69 32.55 19.36
C TYR A 204 20.22 32.84 20.80
N GLU A 205 20.95 33.63 21.59
CA GLU A 205 20.63 33.94 22.99
C GLU A 205 19.34 34.79 23.11
N GLY A 206 19.01 35.58 22.10
CA GLY A 206 17.80 36.43 22.08
C GLY A 206 16.47 35.67 22.05
N LEU A 207 16.48 34.38 21.73
CA LEU A 207 15.29 33.53 21.66
C LEU A 207 14.83 32.99 23.03
N GLU A 208 15.65 33.13 24.08
CA GLU A 208 15.23 32.80 25.45
C GLU A 208 14.11 33.71 25.95
N ARG A 209 14.12 34.98 25.55
CA ARG A 209 13.07 35.95 25.95
C ARG A 209 11.74 35.66 25.24
N ALA A 210 11.79 35.13 24.02
CA ALA A 210 10.62 34.69 23.26
C ALA A 210 9.96 33.44 23.88
N ARG A 211 10.71 32.57 24.58
CA ARG A 211 10.13 31.44 25.34
C ARG A 211 9.24 31.86 26.52
N MET A 212 9.38 33.10 27.01
CA MET A 212 8.57 33.63 28.12
C MET A 212 7.36 34.46 27.66
N ALA A 213 7.17 34.66 26.36
CA ALA A 213 5.95 35.28 25.84
C ALA A 213 4.79 34.27 25.98
N ARG A 214 4.00 34.44 27.05
CA ARG A 214 2.80 33.64 27.33
C ARG A 214 1.87 33.68 26.12
N THR A 215 1.65 32.53 25.49
CA THR A 215 0.62 32.37 24.45
C THR A 215 -0.74 32.73 25.05
N PRO A 216 -1.56 33.59 24.40
CA PRO A 216 -2.88 33.92 24.91
C PRO A 216 -3.73 32.65 25.04
N ARG A 217 -4.38 32.50 26.21
CA ARG A 217 -5.27 31.38 26.51
C ARG A 217 -6.42 31.40 25.50
N THR A 218 -6.53 30.37 24.66
CA THR A 218 -7.69 30.17 23.80
C THR A 218 -8.94 29.95 24.66
N GLN A 219 -10.06 30.56 24.28
CA GLN A 219 -11.35 30.41 24.97
C GLN A 219 -11.74 28.93 25.04
N ALA A 220 -12.37 28.51 26.15
CA ALA A 220 -12.84 27.14 26.32
C ALA A 220 -13.94 26.86 25.27
N GLN A 221 -13.62 26.06 24.26
CA GLN A 221 -14.58 25.64 23.24
C GLN A 221 -15.54 24.60 23.83
N HIS A 222 -16.80 24.64 23.42
CA HIS A 222 -17.78 23.63 23.78
C HIS A 222 -17.49 22.32 23.02
N ASP A 223 -17.73 21.17 23.66
CA ASP A 223 -17.53 19.86 23.04
C ASP A 223 -18.70 19.56 22.07
N ASN A 224 -18.47 19.87 20.81
CA ASN A 224 -19.44 19.69 19.72
C ASN A 224 -19.79 18.22 19.47
N VAL A 225 -18.88 17.30 19.77
CA VAL A 225 -19.11 15.86 19.56
C VAL A 225 -20.07 15.34 20.63
N MET A 226 -19.87 15.77 21.88
CA MET A 226 -20.75 15.38 22.99
C MET A 226 -22.14 16.00 22.89
N SER A 227 -22.28 17.23 22.39
CA SER A 227 -23.59 17.84 22.15
C SER A 227 -24.36 17.14 21.02
N GLU A 228 -23.68 16.80 19.92
CA GLU A 228 -24.28 16.07 18.80
C GLU A 228 -24.72 14.65 19.19
N ALA A 229 -23.91 13.94 19.98
CA ALA A 229 -24.27 12.61 20.47
C ALA A 229 -25.55 12.63 21.33
N ARG A 230 -25.77 13.70 22.11
CA ARG A 230 -27.00 13.89 22.88
C ARG A 230 -28.19 14.19 21.96
N ASN A 231 -28.00 15.02 20.95
CA ASN A 231 -29.04 15.33 19.96
C ASN A 231 -29.48 14.07 19.21
N LEU A 232 -28.53 13.25 18.75
CA LEU A 232 -28.82 11.99 18.06
C LEU A 232 -29.57 11.00 18.97
N ARG A 233 -29.15 10.89 20.24
CA ARG A 233 -29.86 10.05 21.21
C ARG A 233 -31.30 10.51 21.44
N ASN A 234 -31.52 11.82 21.55
CA ASN A 234 -32.87 12.38 21.71
C ASN A 234 -33.74 12.13 20.47
N MET A 235 -33.17 12.26 19.26
CA MET A 235 -33.88 11.94 18.01
C MET A 235 -34.20 10.45 17.87
N MET A 236 -33.29 9.56 18.27
CA MET A 236 -33.53 8.11 18.25
C MET A 236 -34.57 7.66 19.28
N ALA A 237 -34.67 8.37 20.40
CA ALA A 237 -35.65 8.06 21.44
C ALA A 237 -37.06 8.60 21.11
N ALA A 238 -37.18 9.56 20.18
CA ALA A 238 -38.46 10.13 19.77
C ALA A 238 -39.24 9.15 18.88
N GLN A 239 -40.51 8.91 19.23
CA GLN A 239 -41.45 8.17 18.38
C GLN A 239 -41.85 9.04 17.18
N THR A 240 -42.21 8.42 16.05
CA THR A 240 -42.39 9.12 14.76
C THR A 240 -43.34 10.32 14.86
N PRO A 241 -43.08 11.41 14.13
CA PRO A 241 -43.87 12.65 14.20
C PRO A 241 -45.32 12.51 13.73
N LEU A 242 -45.73 11.31 13.27
CA LEU A 242 -47.09 10.98 12.86
C LEU A 242 -48.05 10.87 14.07
N LEU A 243 -47.53 10.69 15.28
CA LEU A 243 -48.33 10.54 16.50
C LEU A 243 -48.74 11.88 17.17
N GLY A 244 -48.17 13.01 16.70
CA GLY A 244 -48.61 14.35 17.10
C GLY A 244 -48.07 14.88 18.43
N ASP A 245 -47.09 14.21 19.04
CA ASP A 245 -46.45 14.64 20.29
C ASP A 245 -45.46 15.81 20.10
N GLU A 246 -45.08 16.47 21.19
CA GLU A 246 -44.14 17.61 21.20
C GLU A 246 -42.72 17.19 20.75
N ASN A 247 -42.10 18.01 19.89
CA ASN A 247 -40.75 17.75 19.37
C ASN A 247 -39.67 17.83 20.46
N THR A 248 -38.70 16.91 20.43
CA THR A 248 -37.58 16.88 21.39
C THR A 248 -36.69 18.13 21.30
N PRO A 249 -36.32 18.77 22.42
CA PRO A 249 -35.43 19.94 22.40
C PRO A 249 -34.03 19.56 21.91
N ILE A 250 -33.54 20.29 20.91
CA ILE A 250 -32.21 20.11 20.32
C ILE A 250 -31.25 21.12 20.95
N HIS A 251 -30.08 20.64 21.42
CA HIS A 251 -29.03 21.52 21.93
C HIS A 251 -28.29 22.16 20.76
N THR A 252 -28.39 23.48 20.63
CA THR A 252 -27.67 24.28 19.63
C THR A 252 -26.65 25.19 20.33
N ASP A 253 -25.49 25.38 19.69
CA ASP A 253 -24.47 26.32 20.15
C ASP A 253 -24.90 27.76 19.80
N PRO A 254 -24.67 28.80 20.63
CA PRO A 254 -24.94 30.21 20.32
C PRO A 254 -24.46 30.71 18.95
N THR A 255 -23.48 30.07 18.32
CA THR A 255 -22.95 30.43 16.99
C THR A 255 -23.66 29.75 15.82
N GLY A 256 -24.71 28.97 16.08
CA GLY A 256 -25.47 28.26 15.05
C GLY A 256 -24.87 26.89 14.73
N GLY A 257 -25.53 25.84 15.24
CA GLY A 257 -25.29 24.44 14.89
C GLY A 257 -24.07 23.77 15.54
N THR A 258 -24.05 22.44 15.54
CA THR A 258 -22.94 21.60 16.07
C THR A 258 -21.84 21.34 15.03
N GLY A 259 -21.95 21.91 13.83
CA GLY A 259 -20.99 21.73 12.72
C GLY A 259 -21.18 20.45 11.89
N PHE A 260 -22.28 19.73 12.11
CA PHE A 260 -22.68 18.49 11.43
C PHE A 260 -23.82 18.67 10.41
N GLU A 261 -24.08 19.90 9.98
CA GLU A 261 -25.19 20.24 9.05
C GLU A 261 -24.94 19.77 7.60
N GLY A 262 -23.72 19.35 7.25
CA GLY A 262 -23.32 18.94 5.90
C GLY A 262 -22.77 17.52 5.84
N ALA A 263 -22.60 17.01 4.61
CA ALA A 263 -22.11 15.65 4.34
C ALA A 263 -20.71 15.36 4.91
N THR A 264 -19.92 16.40 5.18
CA THR A 264 -18.63 16.29 5.87
C THR A 264 -18.63 17.20 7.10
N PRO A 265 -18.27 16.68 8.29
CA PRO A 265 -18.19 17.51 9.49
C PRO A 265 -17.14 18.62 9.31
N ARG A 266 -17.41 19.79 9.90
CA ARG A 266 -16.40 20.86 9.96
C ARG A 266 -15.14 20.34 10.66
N HIS A 267 -14.00 20.51 10.00
CA HIS A 267 -12.72 20.03 10.52
C HIS A 267 -12.30 20.88 11.73
N GLN A 268 -12.30 20.27 12.92
CA GLN A 268 -11.63 20.83 14.08
C GLN A 268 -10.14 20.50 13.99
N VAL A 269 -9.30 21.53 14.06
CA VAL A 269 -7.84 21.35 14.12
C VAL A 269 -7.51 20.71 15.46
N ALA A 270 -6.99 19.48 15.46
CA ALA A 270 -6.56 18.81 16.67
C ALA A 270 -5.41 19.59 17.32
N PHE A 271 -5.71 20.30 18.40
CA PHE A 271 -4.70 21.06 19.13
C PHE A 271 -3.91 20.12 20.04
N THR A 272 -2.58 20.12 19.92
CA THR A 272 -1.72 19.45 20.91
C THR A 272 -1.82 20.24 22.22
N PRO A 273 -2.34 19.67 23.32
CA PRO A 273 -2.34 20.37 24.59
C PRO A 273 -0.89 20.73 24.94
N ASN A 274 -0.67 21.99 25.33
CA ASN A 274 0.66 22.45 25.72
C ASN A 274 1.18 21.58 26.88
N PRO A 275 2.27 20.82 26.70
CA PRO A 275 2.77 19.90 27.73
C PRO A 275 3.27 20.63 29.00
N LEU A 276 3.45 21.96 28.93
CA LEU A 276 3.78 22.80 30.08
C LEU A 276 2.55 23.32 30.83
N ALA A 277 1.35 23.21 30.24
CA ALA A 277 0.09 23.71 30.81
C ALA A 277 -0.85 22.59 31.29
N THR A 278 -0.69 21.37 30.79
CA THR A 278 -1.46 20.20 31.29
C THR A 278 -0.60 19.41 32.28
N PRO A 279 -1.00 19.29 33.57
CA PRO A 279 -0.29 18.39 34.47
C PRO A 279 -0.41 16.97 33.93
N ILE A 280 0.69 16.41 33.45
CA ILE A 280 0.80 14.97 33.21
C ILE A 280 0.52 14.30 34.55
N HIS A 281 -0.59 13.57 34.63
CA HIS A 281 -0.90 12.73 35.77
C HIS A 281 0.10 11.57 35.76
N ALA A 282 1.27 11.77 36.33
CA ALA A 282 2.26 10.74 36.57
C ALA A 282 1.76 9.83 37.71
N GLY A 283 0.88 8.89 37.39
CA GLY A 283 0.34 7.93 38.36
C GLY A 283 -0.05 6.62 37.70
N GLY A 284 0.82 5.61 37.79
CA GLY A 284 0.51 4.22 37.43
C GLY A 284 1.75 3.43 36.98
N ARG A 285 2.52 2.94 37.94
CA ARG A 285 3.75 2.16 37.76
C ARG A 285 3.50 0.70 37.38
N ARG A 286 4.52 0.14 36.70
CA ARG A 286 4.99 -1.26 36.62
C ARG A 286 4.16 -2.26 35.82
#